data_AF-A0A7J6MZH5-F1
#
_entry.id   AF-A0A7J6MZH5-F1
#
_cell.length_a   1.000
_cell.length_b   1.000
_cell.length_c   1.000
_cell.angle_alpha   90.00
_cell.angle_beta   90.00
_cell.angle_gamma   90.00
#
_symmetry.space_group_name_H-M   'P 1'
#
loop_
_entity.id
_entity.type
_entity.pdbx_description
1 polymer ?
#
loop_
_entity_poly.entity_id
_entity_poly.type
_entity_poly.pdbx_seq_one_letter_code
_entity_poly.pdbx_strand_id
1 'polypeptide(L)'
;MADNTDQPAAVSEAETVHEKPHQLDGERLLRGIQNSAGYWRNLFSFKSDDDKKLADDPEKLIPDPEAEVFIHVAVKCAQLGAGFGLIGSSLFGLVLRKPNVSRLALSPRWALGGLFFLTPAMWYGRMVRGDVDYEGFLDRAYRIRYNASQVNTDRCALIGTVIGGGLGPVQGIGFGRGSVLGFITGTLGAGIYNNWEAIEKKMVGRQQQSNDSSSSSSAGVTNNKAPSSTS
;
A
#
# COMPACT_ATOMS: atom_id res chain seq x y z
N MET A 1 -22.31 46.01 46.93
CA MET A 1 -23.16 44.94 47.49
C MET A 1 -24.04 44.43 46.37
N ALA A 2 -24.19 43.10 46.29
CA ALA A 2 -24.72 42.29 45.18
C ALA A 2 -23.70 42.06 44.05
N ASP A 3 -23.48 40.86 43.56
CA ASP A 3 -23.80 39.51 44.05
C ASP A 3 -22.84 38.59 43.29
N ASN A 4 -22.12 37.74 44.02
CA ASN A 4 -21.05 36.90 43.49
C ASN A 4 -21.68 35.56 43.10
N THR A 5 -21.95 35.38 41.81
CA THR A 5 -22.57 34.14 41.29
C THR A 5 -21.48 33.10 41.04
N ASP A 6 -21.19 32.31 42.08
CA ASP A 6 -20.34 31.12 42.02
C ASP A 6 -20.98 30.07 41.10
N GLN A 7 -20.40 29.85 39.92
CA GLN A 7 -20.67 28.67 39.10
C GLN A 7 -19.84 27.49 39.64
N PRO A 8 -20.47 26.36 40.02
CA PRO A 8 -19.72 25.18 40.40
C PRO A 8 -19.04 24.59 39.15
N ALA A 9 -17.71 24.57 39.18
CA ALA A 9 -16.89 23.88 38.20
C ALA A 9 -17.24 22.39 38.20
N ALA A 10 -17.93 21.94 37.14
CA ALA A 10 -18.11 20.54 36.84
C ALA A 10 -16.74 19.96 36.47
N VAL A 11 -16.06 19.41 37.48
CA VAL A 11 -14.89 18.56 37.28
C VAL A 11 -15.40 17.29 36.64
N SER A 12 -15.36 17.23 35.30
CA SER A 12 -15.52 15.97 34.57
C SER A 12 -14.36 15.07 34.98
N GLU A 13 -14.63 14.09 35.82
CA GLU A 13 -13.73 12.97 36.04
C GLU A 13 -13.51 12.31 34.68
N ALA A 14 -12.42 12.69 34.02
CA ALA A 14 -11.90 11.99 32.87
C ALA A 14 -11.49 10.61 33.41
N GLU A 15 -12.38 9.65 33.25
CA GLU A 15 -12.13 8.24 33.48
C GLU A 15 -10.94 7.88 32.60
N THR A 16 -9.75 7.86 33.20
CA THR A 16 -8.53 7.42 32.54
C THR A 16 -8.70 5.92 32.31
N VAL A 17 -9.25 5.57 31.15
CA VAL A 17 -9.29 4.20 30.65
C VAL A 17 -7.84 3.77 30.53
N HIS A 18 -7.36 3.10 31.57
CA HIS A 18 -6.05 2.47 31.59
C HIS A 18 -6.14 1.29 30.61
N GLU A 19 -5.93 1.56 29.32
CA GLU A 19 -5.77 0.52 28.33
C GLU A 19 -4.60 -0.35 28.77
N LYS A 20 -4.91 -1.61 29.09
CA LYS A 20 -3.90 -2.58 29.49
C LYS A 20 -2.91 -2.70 28.34
N PRO A 21 -1.59 -2.65 28.62
CA PRO A 21 -0.58 -2.79 27.59
C PRO A 21 -0.85 -4.05 26.79
N HIS A 22 -1.00 -3.87 25.46
CA HIS A 22 -1.33 -4.92 24.52
C HIS A 22 -0.33 -6.08 24.63
N GLN A 23 -0.70 -7.13 25.38
CA GLN A 23 0.07 -8.36 25.40
C GLN A 23 -0.10 -9.05 24.04
N LEU A 24 1.04 -9.39 23.42
CA LEU A 24 1.12 -10.17 22.19
C LEU A 24 0.59 -11.59 22.46
N ASP A 25 -0.72 -11.76 22.37
CA ASP A 25 -1.37 -13.06 22.46
C ASP A 25 -1.15 -13.83 21.14
N GLY A 26 -0.53 -15.01 21.22
CA GLY A 26 -0.31 -15.87 20.06
C GLY A 26 -1.62 -16.26 19.36
N GLU A 27 -2.74 -16.30 20.10
CA GLU A 27 -4.05 -16.55 19.53
C GLU A 27 -4.52 -15.42 18.60
N ARG A 28 -4.18 -14.16 18.88
CA ARG A 28 -4.50 -13.04 17.99
C ARG A 28 -3.80 -13.18 16.64
N LEU A 29 -2.55 -13.62 16.65
CA LEU A 29 -1.78 -13.81 15.42
C LEU A 29 -2.36 -14.96 14.57
N LEU A 30 -2.78 -16.06 15.22
CA LEU A 30 -3.46 -17.17 14.55
C LEU A 30 -4.85 -16.77 14.01
N ARG A 31 -5.64 -16.02 14.79
CA ARG A 31 -6.93 -15.47 14.32
C ARG A 31 -6.72 -14.50 13.16
N GLY A 32 -5.67 -13.67 13.19
CA GLY A 32 -5.31 -12.81 12.07
C GLY A 32 -4.97 -13.60 10.80
N ILE A 33 -4.28 -14.74 10.93
CA ILE A 33 -4.04 -15.64 9.79
C ILE A 33 -5.34 -16.27 9.30
N GLN A 34 -6.22 -16.72 10.18
CA GLN A 34 -7.52 -17.30 9.81
C GLN A 34 -8.44 -16.27 9.14
N ASN A 35 -8.41 -15.03 9.61
CA ASN A 35 -9.20 -13.92 9.08
C ASN A 35 -8.53 -13.21 7.90
N SER A 36 -7.37 -13.69 7.44
CA SER A 36 -6.72 -13.27 6.20
C SER A 36 -7.64 -13.40 4.97
N ALA A 37 -8.68 -14.23 5.05
CA ALA A 37 -9.71 -14.35 4.03
C ALA A 37 -10.28 -12.99 3.59
N GLY A 38 -10.43 -12.03 4.52
CA GLY A 38 -10.88 -10.67 4.20
C GLY A 38 -9.87 -9.91 3.31
N TYR A 39 -8.58 -10.03 3.61
CA TYR A 39 -7.51 -9.47 2.78
C TYR A 39 -7.44 -10.16 1.42
N TRP A 40 -7.48 -11.49 1.37
CA TRP A 40 -7.47 -12.23 0.11
C TRP A 40 -8.69 -11.92 -0.76
N ARG A 41 -9.86 -11.75 -0.14
CA ARG A 41 -11.06 -11.27 -0.82
C ARG A 41 -10.84 -9.86 -1.36
N ASN A 42 -10.32 -8.92 -0.58
CA ASN A 42 -10.00 -7.58 -1.10
C ASN A 42 -8.92 -7.63 -2.20
N LEU A 43 -7.94 -8.51 -2.09
CA LEU A 43 -6.84 -8.66 -3.03
C LEU A 43 -7.28 -9.32 -4.33
N PHE A 44 -8.30 -10.18 -4.34
CA PHE A 44 -8.76 -10.86 -5.56
C PHE A 44 -10.15 -10.44 -6.04
N SER A 45 -10.94 -9.73 -5.22
CA SER A 45 -12.22 -9.18 -5.66
C SER A 45 -12.01 -7.97 -6.56
N PHE A 46 -12.72 -8.00 -7.68
CA PHE A 46 -13.08 -6.82 -8.45
C PHE A 46 -14.01 -6.00 -7.57
N LYS A 47 -13.72 -4.71 -7.36
CA LYS A 47 -14.52 -3.80 -6.54
C LYS A 47 -16.01 -4.01 -6.86
N SER A 48 -16.76 -4.51 -5.88
CA SER A 48 -18.22 -4.51 -5.99
C SER A 48 -18.68 -3.07 -5.76
N ASP A 49 -19.70 -2.60 -6.48
CA ASP A 49 -20.29 -1.29 -6.19
C ASP A 49 -20.85 -1.20 -4.76
N ASP A 50 -21.05 -2.34 -4.09
CA ASP A 50 -21.43 -2.41 -2.67
C ASP A 50 -20.31 -1.93 -1.73
N ASP A 51 -19.03 -2.02 -2.13
CA ASP A 51 -17.89 -1.53 -1.33
C ASP A 51 -17.91 0.01 -1.18
N LYS A 52 -18.63 0.72 -2.05
CA LYS A 52 -18.83 2.18 -1.93
C LYS A 52 -19.91 2.54 -0.90
N LYS A 53 -20.88 1.64 -0.66
CA LYS A 53 -21.99 1.86 0.29
C LYS A 53 -21.61 1.47 1.72
N LEU A 54 -20.57 0.66 1.90
CA LEU A 54 -19.99 0.34 3.22
C LEU A 54 -18.97 1.39 3.73
N ALA A 55 -18.73 2.48 2.99
CA ALA A 55 -17.81 3.54 3.42
C ALA A 55 -18.29 4.30 4.67
N ASP A 56 -19.57 4.17 5.04
CA ASP A 56 -20.17 4.85 6.19
C ASP A 56 -19.84 4.18 7.54
N ASP A 57 -19.31 2.95 7.54
CA ASP A 57 -18.90 2.23 8.75
C ASP A 57 -17.62 1.40 8.50
N PRO A 58 -16.42 1.99 8.74
CA PRO A 58 -15.14 1.36 8.40
C PRO A 58 -14.86 0.09 9.22
N GLU A 59 -15.40 -0.02 10.44
CA GLU A 59 -15.23 -1.18 11.31
C GLU A 59 -15.94 -2.42 10.76
N LYS A 60 -17.12 -2.23 10.13
CA LYS A 60 -17.84 -3.33 9.45
C LYS A 60 -17.16 -3.75 8.15
N LEU A 61 -16.44 -2.85 7.49
CA LEU A 61 -15.78 -3.12 6.22
C LEU A 61 -14.47 -3.91 6.40
N ILE A 62 -13.75 -3.67 7.49
CA ILE A 62 -12.43 -4.25 7.77
C ILE A 62 -12.51 -5.10 9.05
N PRO A 63 -12.90 -6.39 8.94
CA PRO A 63 -13.11 -7.23 10.12
C PRO A 63 -11.84 -7.41 10.97
N ASP A 64 -10.65 -7.40 10.34
CA ASP A 64 -9.36 -7.49 11.03
C ASP A 64 -8.29 -6.60 10.36
N PRO A 65 -8.15 -5.33 10.79
CA PRO A 65 -7.19 -4.41 10.19
C PRO A 65 -5.73 -4.82 10.45
N GLU A 66 -5.43 -5.39 11.61
CA GLU A 66 -4.09 -5.88 11.94
C GLU A 66 -3.61 -6.95 10.96
N ALA A 67 -4.48 -7.92 10.65
CA ALA A 67 -4.18 -9.02 9.73
C ALA A 67 -3.92 -8.51 8.30
N GLU A 68 -4.76 -7.59 7.82
CA GLU A 68 -4.62 -6.99 6.50
C GLU A 68 -3.30 -6.21 6.36
N VAL A 69 -2.96 -5.40 7.36
CA VAL A 69 -1.68 -4.68 7.38
C VAL A 69 -0.50 -5.65 7.48
N PHE A 70 -0.61 -6.72 8.28
CA PHE A 70 0.43 -7.74 8.41
C PHE A 70 0.72 -8.42 7.07
N ILE A 71 -0.32 -8.87 6.36
CA ILE A 71 -0.13 -9.57 5.07
C ILE A 71 0.44 -8.62 4.02
N HIS A 72 -0.03 -7.37 3.96
CA HIS A 72 0.55 -6.38 3.06
C HIS A 72 2.04 -6.17 3.34
N VAL A 73 2.43 -6.00 4.61
CA VAL A 73 3.86 -5.90 4.99
C VAL A 73 4.61 -7.18 4.63
N ALA A 74 4.01 -8.35 4.81
CA ALA A 74 4.60 -9.64 4.47
C ALA A 74 4.90 -9.75 2.97
N VAL A 75 3.96 -9.36 2.12
CA VAL A 75 4.13 -9.31 0.66
C VAL A 75 5.23 -8.31 0.28
N LYS A 76 5.25 -7.13 0.90
CA LYS A 76 6.32 -6.13 0.67
C LYS A 76 7.69 -6.64 1.10
N CYS A 77 7.78 -7.34 2.22
CA CYS A 77 9.02 -7.94 2.69
C CYS A 77 9.49 -9.05 1.74
N ALA A 78 8.58 -9.86 1.21
CA ALA A 78 8.89 -10.84 0.18
C ALA A 78 9.38 -10.17 -1.12
N GLN A 79 8.74 -9.07 -1.56
CA GLN A 79 9.17 -8.26 -2.72
C GLN A 79 10.59 -7.73 -2.53
N LEU A 80 10.88 -7.14 -1.37
CA LEU A 80 12.21 -6.66 -1.02
C LEU A 80 13.22 -7.81 -1.01
N GLY A 81 12.90 -8.92 -0.34
CA GLY A 81 13.76 -10.11 -0.29
C GLY A 81 14.09 -10.63 -1.68
N ALA A 82 13.09 -10.78 -2.55
CA ALA A 82 13.26 -11.21 -3.93
C ALA A 82 14.14 -10.24 -4.74
N GLY A 83 13.92 -8.92 -4.60
CA GLY A 83 14.72 -7.89 -5.24
C GLY A 83 16.18 -7.88 -4.77
N PHE A 84 16.41 -8.00 -3.46
CA PHE A 84 17.75 -8.16 -2.88
C PHE A 84 18.43 -9.43 -3.36
N GLY A 85 17.68 -10.54 -3.47
CA GLY A 85 18.20 -11.78 -4.05
C GLY A 85 18.68 -11.58 -5.48
N LEU A 86 17.85 -10.95 -6.32
CA LEU A 86 18.16 -10.70 -7.73
C LEU A 86 19.38 -9.78 -7.90
N ILE A 87 19.33 -8.60 -7.30
CA ILE A 87 20.39 -7.59 -7.46
C ILE A 87 21.64 -8.01 -6.69
N GLY A 88 21.49 -8.39 -5.43
CA GLY A 88 22.59 -8.74 -4.53
C GLY A 88 23.37 -9.97 -4.99
N SER A 89 22.69 -11.07 -5.38
CA SER A 89 23.40 -12.26 -5.87
C SER A 89 24.10 -12.00 -7.20
N SER A 90 23.52 -11.16 -8.06
CA SER A 90 24.12 -10.80 -9.35
C SER A 90 25.37 -9.93 -9.17
N LEU A 91 25.28 -8.89 -8.35
CA LEU A 91 26.43 -8.03 -8.02
C LEU A 91 27.53 -8.81 -7.31
N PHE A 92 27.17 -9.66 -6.34
CA PHE A 92 28.14 -10.47 -5.61
C PHE A 92 28.83 -11.49 -6.51
N GLY A 93 28.10 -12.12 -7.44
CA GLY A 93 28.67 -13.00 -8.45
C GLY A 93 29.67 -12.30 -9.37
N LEU A 94 29.39 -11.05 -9.74
CA LEU A 94 30.27 -10.23 -10.57
C LEU A 94 31.55 -9.82 -9.82
N VAL A 95 31.41 -9.34 -8.57
CA VAL A 95 32.55 -8.93 -7.73
C VAL A 95 33.46 -10.12 -7.41
N LEU A 96 32.89 -11.27 -7.04
CA LEU A 96 33.67 -12.47 -6.72
C LEU A 96 34.11 -13.28 -7.94
N ARG A 97 33.71 -12.88 -9.17
CA ARG A 97 33.92 -13.64 -10.41
C ARG A 97 33.45 -15.10 -10.31
N LYS A 98 32.38 -15.35 -9.55
CA LYS A 98 31.80 -16.68 -9.35
C LYS A 98 30.44 -16.76 -10.04
N PRO A 99 30.35 -17.26 -11.29
CA PRO A 99 29.10 -17.31 -12.06
C PRO A 99 28.05 -18.25 -11.43
N ASN A 100 28.45 -19.14 -10.52
CA ASN A 100 27.51 -20.01 -9.81
C ASN A 100 26.67 -19.25 -8.78
N VAL A 101 27.14 -18.08 -8.30
CA VAL A 101 26.41 -17.25 -7.33
C VAL A 101 25.22 -16.56 -7.99
N SER A 102 25.33 -16.13 -9.25
CA SER A 102 24.20 -15.52 -9.96
C SER A 102 23.04 -16.50 -10.18
N ARG A 103 23.29 -17.82 -10.14
CA ARG A 103 22.23 -18.85 -10.14
C ARG A 103 21.34 -18.82 -8.89
N LEU A 104 21.79 -18.15 -7.82
CA LEU A 104 21.01 -17.92 -6.60
C LEU A 104 20.11 -16.69 -6.70
N ALA A 105 20.25 -15.87 -7.75
CA ALA A 105 19.49 -14.63 -7.92
C ALA A 105 17.96 -14.85 -7.90
N LEU A 106 17.50 -15.95 -8.50
CA LEU A 106 16.09 -16.36 -8.52
C LEU A 106 15.74 -17.42 -7.46
N SER A 107 16.60 -17.60 -6.45
CA SER A 107 16.35 -18.56 -5.39
C SER A 107 15.14 -18.11 -4.55
N PRO A 108 14.12 -18.97 -4.33
CA PRO A 108 13.00 -18.64 -3.46
C PRO A 108 13.42 -18.35 -2.03
N ARG A 109 14.61 -18.80 -1.60
CA ARG A 109 15.18 -18.50 -0.29
C ARG A 109 15.28 -17.01 0.00
N TRP A 110 15.50 -16.17 -1.01
CA TRP A 110 15.59 -14.72 -0.81
C TRP A 110 14.22 -14.09 -0.53
N ALA A 111 13.20 -14.48 -1.29
CA ALA A 111 11.83 -14.05 -1.06
C ALA A 111 11.29 -14.56 0.29
N LEU A 112 11.51 -15.85 0.58
CA LEU A 112 11.17 -16.45 1.87
C LEU A 112 11.97 -15.85 3.02
N GLY A 113 13.23 -15.47 2.80
CA GLY A 113 14.05 -14.77 3.78
C GLY A 113 13.46 -13.41 4.14
N GLY A 114 13.02 -12.64 3.14
CA GLY A 114 12.23 -11.43 3.37
C GLY A 114 10.95 -11.71 4.14
N LEU A 115 10.18 -12.71 3.72
CA LEU A 115 8.93 -13.06 4.38
C LEU A 115 9.11 -13.49 5.85
N PHE A 116 10.05 -14.38 6.15
CA PHE A 116 10.18 -14.97 7.49
C PHE A 116 11.08 -14.19 8.44
N PHE A 117 12.04 -13.40 7.95
CA PHE A 117 12.94 -12.63 8.82
C PHE A 117 12.63 -11.14 8.81
N LEU A 118 12.37 -10.56 7.63
CA LEU A 118 12.12 -9.12 7.54
C LEU A 118 10.71 -8.77 8.03
N THR A 119 9.69 -9.61 7.75
CA THR A 119 8.31 -9.33 8.22
C THR A 119 8.22 -9.26 9.74
N PRO A 120 8.69 -10.26 10.53
CA PRO A 120 8.60 -10.17 11.99
C PRO A 120 9.45 -9.03 12.54
N ALA A 121 10.61 -8.74 11.94
CA ALA A 121 11.45 -7.62 12.35
C ALA A 121 10.75 -6.27 12.13
N MET A 122 10.12 -6.07 10.97
CA MET A 122 9.36 -4.85 10.68
C MET A 122 8.09 -4.76 11.54
N TRP A 123 7.40 -5.87 11.75
CA TRP A 123 6.21 -5.94 12.58
C TRP A 123 6.53 -5.61 14.04
N TYR A 124 7.54 -6.28 14.61
CA TYR A 124 8.02 -6.01 15.97
C TYR A 124 8.52 -4.57 16.11
N GLY A 125 9.29 -4.07 15.15
CA GLY A 125 9.75 -2.69 15.15
C GLY A 125 8.60 -1.68 15.17
N ARG A 126 7.48 -2.00 14.51
CA ARG A 126 6.27 -1.18 14.53
C ARG A 126 5.49 -1.31 15.84
N MET A 127 5.32 -2.51 16.37
CA MET A 127 4.57 -2.75 17.60
C MET A 127 5.29 -2.20 18.84
N VAL A 128 6.60 -2.38 18.93
CA VAL A 128 7.35 -2.03 20.15
C VAL A 128 7.75 -0.55 20.20
N ARG A 129 7.91 0.11 19.05
CA ARG A 129 8.33 1.52 19.00
C ARG A 129 7.24 2.48 18.56
N GLY A 130 6.16 1.98 17.98
CA GLY A 130 5.22 2.81 17.23
C GLY A 130 3.98 3.24 17.98
N ASP A 131 3.73 2.73 19.20
CA ASP A 131 2.49 2.93 19.97
C ASP A 131 1.26 2.99 19.04
N VAL A 132 1.15 1.94 18.21
CA VAL A 132 0.14 1.93 17.14
C VAL A 132 -1.11 1.31 17.72
N ASP A 133 -2.06 2.17 18.08
CA ASP A 133 -3.38 1.74 18.52
C ASP A 133 -4.16 1.09 17.38
N TYR A 134 -5.26 0.42 17.74
CA TYR A 134 -6.15 -0.24 16.79
C TYR A 134 -6.63 0.72 15.68
N GLU A 135 -6.95 1.98 16.01
CA GLU A 135 -7.31 3.01 15.03
C GLU A 135 -6.19 3.26 14.01
N GLY A 136 -4.93 3.22 14.45
CA GLY A 136 -3.77 3.35 13.57
C GLY A 136 -3.60 2.17 12.61
N PHE A 137 -4.04 0.97 13.01
CA PHE A 137 -4.14 -0.17 12.10
C PHE A 137 -5.31 -0.01 11.13
N LEU A 138 -6.46 0.46 11.61
CA LEU A 138 -7.64 0.69 10.79
C LEU A 138 -7.40 1.73 9.70
N ASP A 139 -6.82 2.90 10.03
CA ASP A 139 -6.45 3.92 9.04
C ASP A 139 -5.48 3.36 8.00
N ARG A 140 -4.47 2.61 8.44
CA ARG A 140 -3.50 2.02 7.51
C ARG A 140 -4.13 0.96 6.61
N ALA A 141 -4.96 0.08 7.16
CA ALA A 141 -5.70 -0.93 6.38
C ALA A 141 -6.59 -0.24 5.34
N TYR A 142 -7.33 0.80 5.75
CA TYR A 142 -8.13 1.63 4.86
C TYR A 142 -7.28 2.23 3.73
N ARG A 143 -6.17 2.90 4.04
CA ARG A 143 -5.27 3.47 3.03
C ARG A 143 -4.74 2.44 2.05
N ILE A 144 -4.45 1.22 2.50
CA ILE A 144 -4.03 0.12 1.62
C ILE A 144 -5.17 -0.25 0.66
N ARG A 145 -6.40 -0.42 1.16
CA ARG A 145 -7.56 -0.77 0.30
C ARG A 145 -7.84 0.27 -0.79
N TYR A 146 -7.76 1.54 -0.44
CA TYR A 146 -8.09 2.63 -1.36
C TYR A 146 -6.91 3.05 -2.24
N ASN A 147 -5.68 2.66 -1.91
CA ASN A 147 -4.53 2.86 -2.78
C ASN A 147 -4.44 1.77 -3.86
N ALA A 148 -5.18 1.97 -4.95
CA ALA A 148 -5.24 1.05 -6.08
C ALA A 148 -3.84 0.68 -6.64
N SER A 149 -2.88 1.61 -6.63
CA SER A 149 -1.53 1.35 -7.14
C SER A 149 -0.79 0.29 -6.31
N GLN A 150 -0.91 0.34 -4.98
CA GLN A 150 -0.26 -0.62 -4.09
C GLN A 150 -0.90 -2.00 -4.21
N VAL A 151 -2.24 -2.04 -4.21
CA VAL A 151 -3.01 -3.28 -4.37
C VAL A 151 -2.72 -3.94 -5.73
N ASN A 152 -2.69 -3.17 -6.81
CA ASN A 152 -2.34 -3.68 -8.14
C ASN A 152 -0.92 -4.26 -8.17
N THR A 153 0.03 -3.63 -7.48
CA THR A 153 1.40 -4.15 -7.39
C THR A 153 1.44 -5.51 -6.71
N ASP A 154 0.74 -5.66 -5.59
CA ASP A 154 0.70 -6.91 -4.83
C ASP A 154 -0.03 -8.01 -5.62
N ARG A 155 -1.13 -7.67 -6.29
CA ARG A 155 -1.87 -8.56 -7.21
C ARG A 155 -1.00 -9.05 -8.35
N CYS A 156 -0.36 -8.13 -9.08
CA CYS A 156 0.49 -8.49 -10.22
C CYS A 156 1.67 -9.34 -9.79
N ALA A 157 2.25 -9.09 -8.62
CA ALA A 157 3.31 -9.92 -8.06
C ALA A 157 2.80 -11.36 -7.82
N LEU A 158 1.66 -11.53 -7.16
CA LEU A 158 1.10 -12.85 -6.88
C LEU A 158 0.64 -13.59 -8.13
N ILE A 159 -0.07 -12.92 -9.04
CA ILE A 159 -0.45 -13.48 -10.35
C ILE A 159 0.80 -13.88 -11.12
N GLY A 160 1.83 -13.01 -11.13
CA GLY A 160 3.13 -13.31 -11.71
C GLY A 160 3.77 -14.55 -11.09
N THR A 161 3.66 -14.74 -9.77
CA THR A 161 4.16 -15.94 -9.07
C THR A 161 3.51 -17.22 -9.58
N VAL A 162 2.19 -17.18 -9.77
CA VAL A 162 1.42 -18.33 -10.26
C VAL A 162 1.78 -18.62 -11.71
N ILE A 163 1.76 -17.61 -12.58
CA ILE A 163 2.09 -17.75 -14.01
C ILE A 163 3.55 -18.22 -14.17
N GLY A 164 4.48 -17.56 -13.49
CA GLY A 164 5.91 -17.90 -13.54
C GLY A 164 6.20 -19.27 -12.94
N GLY A 165 5.51 -19.66 -11.88
CA GLY A 165 5.59 -21.00 -11.30
C GLY A 165 5.10 -22.07 -12.26
N GLY A 166 3.99 -21.82 -12.96
CA GLY A 166 3.44 -22.72 -13.98
C GLY A 166 4.34 -22.85 -15.21
N LEU A 167 4.90 -21.74 -15.71
CA LEU A 167 5.78 -21.73 -16.89
C LEU A 167 7.21 -22.18 -16.60
N GLY A 168 7.68 -22.05 -15.35
CA GLY A 168 9.05 -22.35 -14.95
C GLY A 168 9.51 -23.79 -15.26
N PRO A 169 8.72 -24.83 -14.92
CA PRO A 169 9.02 -26.21 -15.28
C PRO A 169 9.06 -26.43 -16.80
N VAL A 170 8.14 -25.81 -17.56
CA VAL A 170 8.08 -25.91 -19.03
C VAL A 170 9.35 -25.34 -19.67
N GLN A 171 9.94 -24.31 -19.05
CA GLN A 171 11.18 -23.67 -19.51
C GLN A 171 12.47 -24.32 -18.93
N GLY A 172 12.36 -25.39 -18.14
CA GLY A 172 13.51 -26.05 -17.50
C GLY A 172 14.15 -25.28 -16.33
N ILE A 173 13.51 -24.20 -15.86
CA ILE A 173 14.01 -23.35 -14.77
C ILE A 173 13.52 -23.89 -13.39
N GLY A 174 12.43 -24.65 -13.40
CA GLY A 174 11.77 -25.24 -12.23
C GLY A 174 10.75 -24.31 -11.58
N PHE A 175 9.82 -24.88 -10.81
CA PHE A 175 8.70 -24.16 -10.20
C PHE A 175 9.16 -22.99 -9.32
N GLY A 176 10.04 -23.24 -8.34
CA GLY A 176 10.44 -22.22 -7.37
C GLY A 176 11.14 -21.00 -7.99
N ARG A 177 12.06 -21.22 -8.94
CA ARG A 177 12.74 -20.11 -9.65
C ARG A 177 11.80 -19.38 -10.61
N GLY A 178 10.94 -20.12 -11.31
CA GLY A 178 9.90 -19.54 -12.16
C GLY A 178 8.94 -18.65 -11.37
N SER A 179 8.50 -19.11 -10.19
CA SER A 179 7.66 -18.33 -9.28
C SER A 179 8.31 -17.03 -8.85
N VAL A 180 9.58 -17.05 -8.43
CA VAL A 180 10.32 -15.82 -8.05
C VAL A 180 10.47 -14.88 -9.23
N LEU A 181 10.82 -15.40 -10.41
CA LEU A 181 10.95 -14.59 -11.61
C LEU A 181 9.63 -13.91 -12.00
N GLY A 182 8.54 -14.65 -11.94
CA GLY A 182 7.20 -14.13 -12.19
C GLY A 182 6.77 -13.12 -11.14
N PHE A 183 7.07 -13.36 -9.86
CA PHE A 183 6.82 -12.42 -8.76
C PHE A 183 7.54 -11.07 -8.96
N ILE A 184 8.83 -11.11 -9.29
CA ILE A 184 9.62 -9.90 -9.56
C ILE A 184 9.10 -9.19 -10.81
N THR A 185 8.89 -9.93 -11.91
CA THR A 185 8.37 -9.37 -13.16
C THR A 185 7.01 -8.71 -12.96
N GLY A 186 6.10 -9.35 -12.21
CA GLY A 186 4.79 -8.79 -11.87
C GLY A 186 4.90 -7.51 -11.01
N THR A 187 5.79 -7.52 -10.02
CA THR A 187 6.04 -6.34 -9.17
C THR A 187 6.56 -5.15 -9.98
N LEU A 188 7.59 -5.37 -10.80
CA LEU A 188 8.19 -4.32 -11.63
C LEU A 188 7.24 -3.83 -12.71
N GLY A 189 6.52 -4.74 -13.37
CA GLY A 189 5.53 -4.42 -14.39
C GLY A 189 4.42 -3.52 -13.85
N ALA A 190 3.88 -3.85 -12.68
CA ALA A 190 2.89 -3.01 -12.02
C ALA A 190 3.46 -1.64 -11.59
N GLY A 191 4.70 -1.60 -11.09
CA GLY A 191 5.37 -0.34 -10.76
C GLY A 191 5.52 0.59 -11.97
N ILE A 192 5.91 0.04 -13.12
CA ILE A 192 6.02 0.79 -14.38
C ILE A 192 4.63 1.27 -14.83
N TYR A 193 3.64 0.37 -14.82
CA TYR A 193 2.26 0.70 -15.21
C TYR A 193 1.65 1.81 -14.35
N ASN A 194 1.78 1.72 -13.03
CA ASN A 194 1.28 2.72 -12.09
C ASN A 194 1.95 4.10 -12.31
N ASN A 195 3.26 4.11 -12.58
CA ASN A 195 3.97 5.35 -12.89
C ASN A 195 3.53 5.95 -14.22
N TRP A 196 3.30 5.12 -15.24
CA TRP A 196 2.81 5.55 -16.54
C TRP A 196 1.44 6.23 -16.42
N GLU A 197 0.49 5.59 -15.73
CA GLU A 197 -0.85 6.14 -15.50
C GLU A 197 -0.81 7.48 -14.74
N ALA A 198 0.10 7.60 -13.75
CA ALA A 198 0.30 8.83 -13.01
C ALA A 198 0.85 9.98 -13.89
N ILE A 199 1.72 9.65 -14.86
CA ILE A 199 2.25 10.64 -15.81
C ILE A 199 1.15 11.09 -16.78
N GLU A 200 0.36 10.16 -17.32
CA GLU A 200 -0.74 10.46 -18.23
C GLU A 200 -1.76 11.42 -17.60
N LYS A 201 -2.21 11.13 -16.37
CA LYS A 201 -3.12 11.99 -15.61
C LYS A 201 -2.56 13.41 -15.41
N LYS A 202 -1.25 13.53 -15.12
CA LYS A 202 -0.57 14.83 -14.98
C LYS A 202 -0.44 15.59 -16.29
N MET A 203 -0.38 14.91 -17.43
CA MET A 203 -0.30 15.55 -18.75
C MET A 203 -1.68 16.05 -19.19
N VAL A 204 -2.71 15.21 -19.05
CA VAL A 204 -4.10 15.58 -19.40
C VAL A 204 -4.61 16.74 -18.53
N GLY A 205 -4.37 16.70 -17.21
CA GLY A 205 -4.78 17.78 -16.32
C GLY A 205 -4.11 19.13 -16.62
N ARG A 206 -2.85 19.12 -17.08
CA ARG A 206 -2.16 20.34 -17.51
C ARG A 206 -2.73 20.92 -18.79
N GLN A 207 -3.18 20.09 -19.73
CA GLN A 207 -3.83 20.55 -20.96
C GLN A 207 -5.18 21.23 -20.70
N GLN A 208 -5.97 20.71 -19.75
CA GLN A 208 -7.22 21.37 -19.34
C GLN A 208 -6.95 22.75 -18.73
N GLN A 209 -6.00 22.87 -17.79
CA GLN A 209 -5.65 24.15 -17.19
C GLN A 209 -5.16 25.18 -18.24
N SER A 210 -4.39 24.76 -19.25
CA SER A 210 -3.98 25.67 -20.32
C SER A 210 -5.15 26.14 -21.19
N ASN A 211 -6.11 25.25 -21.48
CA ASN A 211 -7.30 25.60 -22.28
C ASN A 211 -8.24 26.54 -21.52
N ASP A 212 -8.41 26.33 -20.21
CA ASP A 212 -9.23 27.21 -19.38
C ASP A 212 -8.59 28.61 -19.26
N SER A 213 -7.27 28.68 -19.11
CA SER A 213 -6.55 29.96 -19.04
C SER A 213 -6.65 30.77 -20.35
N SER A 214 -6.58 30.13 -21.52
CA SER A 214 -6.69 30.81 -22.82
C SER A 214 -8.13 31.30 -23.09
N SER A 215 -9.14 30.54 -22.68
CA SER A 215 -10.55 30.97 -22.79
C SER A 215 -10.87 32.21 -21.93
N SER A 216 -10.34 32.27 -20.71
CA SER A 216 -10.53 33.42 -19.80
C SER A 216 -9.83 34.69 -20.30
N SER A 217 -8.65 34.57 -20.93
CA SER A 217 -7.94 35.72 -21.51
C SER A 217 -8.64 36.27 -22.76
N SER A 218 -9.38 35.45 -23.51
CA SER A 218 -10.13 35.90 -24.70
C SER A 218 -11.43 36.62 -24.34
N ALA A 219 -12.04 36.32 -23.19
CA ALA A 219 -13.28 36.97 -22.74
C ALA A 219 -13.04 38.39 -22.15
N GLY A 220 -11.80 38.73 -21.78
CA GLY A 220 -11.46 40.03 -21.18
C GLY A 220 -11.14 41.17 -22.16
N VAL A 221 -11.11 40.92 -23.48
CA VAL A 221 -10.64 41.92 -24.49
C VAL A 221 -11.79 42.63 -25.23
N THR A 222 -13.05 42.36 -24.90
CA THR A 222 -14.20 43.04 -25.53
C THR A 222 -14.92 43.97 -24.56
N ASN A 223 -14.46 45.22 -24.45
CA ASN A 223 -15.23 46.46 -24.22
C ASN A 223 -14.47 47.47 -23.35
N ASN A 224 -13.51 48.17 -23.95
CA ASN A 224 -13.23 49.55 -23.59
C ASN A 224 -13.30 50.39 -24.86
N LYS A 225 -14.48 50.43 -25.49
CA LYS A 225 -14.78 51.44 -26.51
C LYS A 225 -15.07 52.74 -25.76
N ALA A 226 -14.06 53.59 -25.65
CA ALA A 226 -14.15 54.89 -25.01
C ALA A 226 -15.29 55.72 -25.66
N PRO A 227 -16.13 56.41 -24.88
CA PRO A 227 -17.12 57.34 -25.42
C PRO A 227 -16.38 58.53 -26.04
N SER A 228 -16.45 58.66 -27.36
CA SER A 228 -15.96 59.84 -28.08
C SER A 228 -16.88 61.02 -27.80
N SER A 229 -16.44 61.97 -26.98
CA SER A 229 -17.07 63.27 -26.83
C SER A 229 -16.70 64.16 -28.02
N THR A 230 -17.59 64.29 -29.00
CA THR A 230 -17.54 65.35 -30.01
C THR A 230 -18.30 66.57 -29.49
N SER A 231 -17.56 67.65 -29.32
CA SER A 231 -17.99 69.04 -29.15
C SER A 231 -18.35 69.68 -30.48
#